data_AF-A0A6A4ZXV9-F1
#
_entry.id   AF-A0A6A4ZXV9-F1
#
_cell.length_a   1.000
_cell.length_b   1.000
_cell.length_c   1.000
_cell.angle_alpha   90.00
_cell.angle_beta   90.00
_cell.angle_gamma   90.00
#
_symmetry.space_group_name_H-M   'P 1'
#
loop_
_entity.id
_entity.type
_entity.pdbx_description
1 polymer ?
#
loop_
_entity_poly.entity_id
_entity_poly.type
_entity_poly.pdbx_seq_one_letter_code
_entity_poly.pdbx_strand_id
1 'polypeptide(L)'
;MNKPNPNILRGRQLAELFFTRNAPGSTNWTCRCGVRRAQNGSGYSNLVSHITSEHPEYNTFDAMNPPAPTALFDIMVPRLVSTVYGWLHWITMSMLPFSFVSNTLARRYTKLDPISRTSFMKYMHALCAHVERKIASQLPDSVVSLVHDGWSHGSTHYLAIFATFPSSDPIGYTRTLLAFAPINDEESLSADAHYEFTLFVLELYGKSWDNVIALIGDNCSTNGAFARRAGVPLIGCASHRFNLFMSDVLADHADVIDKVNQLMTKLRFTLPAARLRRLTPLVAKTNNTTRWSSTYSMLKRYNEIKSFLIDINDNNIDVLRLNVVEDREVTALLTKLEDLNAITLALQSEDCSLLDARQIFDTVIEDYPDAAARLGRSAAIVKNPAFEDGVVKVLLESEASLTNVEAEAIKALRDSQASQGSEEGVAVPALSLAERALKKKKVMRAPSVYKDCRFLRPTSNMCERFFSATKLAVGDRRCSITPKNFEEQMFLRANIHFWTTEDVQAMMRTLE
;
A
#
# COMPACT_ATOMS: atom_id res chain seq x y z
N MET A 1 22.47 20.50 -49.99
CA MET A 1 21.06 20.14 -50.27
C MET A 1 20.85 18.70 -49.81
N ASN A 2 20.20 18.50 -48.65
CA ASN A 2 19.83 17.17 -48.19
C ASN A 2 18.69 16.65 -49.07
N LYS A 3 18.84 15.45 -49.65
CA LYS A 3 17.75 14.78 -50.36
C LYS A 3 16.58 14.57 -49.37
N PRO A 4 15.33 14.91 -49.72
CA PRO A 4 14.19 14.62 -48.87
C PRO A 4 14.07 13.09 -48.69
N ASN A 5 13.99 12.63 -47.44
CA ASN A 5 13.77 11.23 -47.12
C ASN A 5 12.41 10.80 -47.74
N PRO A 6 12.36 9.83 -48.66
CA PRO A 6 11.12 9.49 -49.37
C PRO A 6 10.06 8.84 -48.48
N ASN A 7 10.44 8.36 -47.28
CA ASN A 7 9.59 7.57 -46.38
C ASN A 7 9.21 8.34 -45.10
N ILE A 8 8.75 9.59 -45.21
CA ILE A 8 8.26 10.36 -44.04
C ILE A 8 6.76 10.12 -43.85
N LEU A 9 6.30 9.98 -42.61
CA LEU A 9 4.88 9.88 -42.25
C LEU A 9 4.08 11.10 -42.73
N ARG A 10 2.90 10.88 -43.32
CA ARG A 10 2.06 11.98 -43.86
C ARG A 10 0.58 11.81 -43.50
N GLY A 11 -0.14 12.93 -43.50
CA GLY A 11 -1.59 12.97 -43.41
C GLY A 11 -2.13 12.24 -42.18
N ARG A 12 -2.97 11.23 -42.41
CA ARG A 12 -3.65 10.46 -41.37
C ARG A 12 -2.69 9.74 -40.42
N GLN A 13 -1.66 9.07 -40.95
CA GLN A 13 -0.72 8.31 -40.13
C GLN A 13 0.04 9.22 -39.16
N LEU A 14 0.41 10.41 -39.63
CA LEU A 14 1.07 11.41 -38.80
C LEU A 14 0.14 11.98 -37.73
N ALA A 15 -1.13 12.25 -38.08
CA ALA A 15 -2.13 12.70 -37.12
C ALA A 15 -2.45 11.64 -36.06
N GLU A 16 -2.61 10.36 -36.43
CA GLU A 16 -2.88 9.26 -35.49
C GLU A 16 -1.69 8.93 -34.59
N LEU A 17 -0.47 9.28 -35.01
CA LEU A 17 0.73 9.12 -34.19
C LEU A 17 0.82 10.18 -33.06
N PHE A 18 0.53 11.44 -33.40
CA PHE A 18 0.67 12.59 -32.50
C PHE A 18 -0.61 13.01 -31.76
N PHE A 19 -1.78 12.61 -32.25
CA PHE A 19 -3.06 12.97 -31.66
C PHE A 19 -3.88 11.75 -31.24
N THR A 20 -4.63 11.92 -30.16
CA THR A 20 -5.66 10.97 -29.72
C THR A 20 -7.04 11.59 -29.97
N ARG A 21 -7.97 10.82 -30.53
CA ARG A 21 -9.38 11.26 -30.62
C ARG A 21 -10.00 11.27 -29.24
N ASN A 22 -10.78 12.30 -28.95
CA ASN A 22 -11.44 12.42 -27.66
C ASN A 22 -12.63 11.43 -27.49
N ALA A 23 -13.19 10.93 -28.60
CA ALA A 23 -14.20 9.88 -28.62
C ALA A 23 -14.25 9.20 -30.02
N PRO A 24 -14.78 7.97 -30.14
CA PRO A 24 -15.00 7.33 -31.44
C PRO A 24 -15.87 8.20 -32.36
N GLY A 25 -15.42 8.44 -33.59
CA GLY A 25 -16.15 9.29 -34.55
C GLY A 25 -16.05 10.81 -34.30
N SER A 26 -15.42 11.24 -33.21
CA SER A 26 -15.23 12.68 -32.94
C SER A 26 -14.26 13.33 -33.93
N THR A 27 -14.57 14.57 -34.30
CA THR A 27 -13.65 15.47 -35.01
C THR A 27 -12.72 16.19 -34.06
N ASN A 28 -12.87 16.06 -32.73
CA ASN A 28 -11.97 16.69 -31.77
C ASN A 28 -10.81 15.76 -31.40
N TRP A 29 -9.62 16.25 -31.67
CA TRP A 29 -8.36 15.57 -31.41
C TRP A 29 -7.54 16.35 -30.38
N THR A 30 -6.84 15.62 -29.52
CA THR A 30 -5.89 16.19 -28.56
C THR A 30 -4.49 15.72 -28.91
N CYS A 31 -3.59 16.67 -29.19
CA CYS A 31 -2.18 16.37 -29.45
C CYS A 31 -1.51 15.90 -28.15
N ARG A 32 -0.44 15.10 -28.26
CA ARG A 32 0.39 14.71 -27.10
C ARG A 32 1.03 15.92 -26.39
N CYS A 33 1.24 17.05 -27.07
CA CYS A 33 1.63 18.31 -26.41
C CYS A 33 0.48 18.98 -25.63
N GLY A 34 -0.73 18.42 -25.65
CA GLY A 34 -1.92 18.91 -24.95
C GLY A 34 -2.81 19.86 -25.76
N VAL A 35 -2.37 20.31 -26.94
CA VAL A 35 -3.16 21.22 -27.79
C VAL A 35 -4.35 20.49 -28.41
N ARG A 36 -5.55 21.06 -28.27
CA ARG A 36 -6.78 20.54 -28.88
C ARG A 36 -6.99 21.14 -30.26
N ARG A 37 -7.38 20.32 -31.23
CA ARG A 37 -7.70 20.73 -32.60
C ARG A 37 -8.94 19.98 -33.09
N ALA A 38 -9.88 20.72 -33.67
CA ALA A 38 -11.01 20.13 -34.38
C ALA A 38 -10.61 19.85 -35.83
N GLN A 39 -10.77 18.62 -36.31
CA GLN A 39 -10.46 18.19 -37.66
C GLN A 39 -11.37 18.89 -38.67
N ASN A 40 -10.77 19.48 -39.72
CA ASN A 40 -11.51 20.18 -40.76
C ASN A 40 -12.00 19.19 -41.84
N GLY A 41 -13.30 18.88 -41.81
CA GLY A 41 -13.91 17.93 -42.75
C GLY A 41 -13.30 16.52 -42.63
N SER A 42 -13.00 15.88 -43.76
CA SER A 42 -12.30 14.58 -43.80
C SER A 42 -10.77 14.70 -43.86
N GLY A 43 -10.23 15.92 -43.97
CA GLY A 43 -8.81 16.19 -44.14
C GLY A 43 -8.04 16.19 -42.81
N TYR A 44 -6.71 16.02 -42.88
CA TYR A 44 -5.80 16.06 -41.72
C TYR A 44 -4.89 17.29 -41.73
N SER A 45 -5.05 18.20 -42.69
CA SER A 45 -4.10 19.29 -42.98
C SER A 45 -3.88 20.23 -41.80
N ASN A 46 -4.91 20.51 -41.00
CA ASN A 46 -4.79 21.37 -39.83
C ASN A 46 -4.07 20.70 -38.65
N LEU A 47 -4.26 19.39 -38.46
CA LEU A 47 -3.52 18.58 -37.49
C LEU A 47 -2.05 18.46 -37.91
N VAL A 48 -1.81 18.17 -39.19
CA VAL A 48 -0.46 18.10 -39.77
C VAL A 48 0.25 19.45 -39.70
N SER A 49 -0.44 20.56 -39.96
CA SER A 49 0.14 21.91 -39.85
C SER A 49 0.64 22.21 -38.44
N HIS A 50 -0.09 21.77 -37.42
CA HIS A 50 0.35 21.89 -36.03
C HIS A 50 1.56 21.00 -35.73
N ILE A 51 1.59 19.77 -36.24
CA ILE A 51 2.74 18.87 -36.08
C ILE A 51 3.98 19.47 -36.75
N THR A 52 3.83 20.03 -37.95
CA THR A 52 4.95 20.65 -38.65
C THR A 52 5.50 21.89 -37.95
N SER A 53 4.69 22.61 -37.16
CA SER A 53 5.16 23.79 -36.41
C SER A 53 5.71 23.42 -35.04
N GLU A 54 4.99 22.59 -34.28
CA GLU A 54 5.29 22.32 -32.87
C GLU A 54 6.13 21.05 -32.64
N HIS A 55 6.24 20.17 -33.64
CA HIS A 55 6.85 18.84 -33.51
C HIS A 55 7.89 18.54 -34.59
N PRO A 56 8.91 19.39 -34.82
CA PRO A 56 9.86 19.26 -35.93
C PRO A 56 10.58 17.90 -36.00
N GLU A 57 10.65 17.16 -34.89
CA GLU A 57 11.12 15.78 -34.78
C GLU A 57 10.36 14.80 -35.69
N TYR A 58 9.14 15.14 -36.13
CA TYR A 58 8.33 14.27 -36.98
C TYR A 58 9.03 13.84 -38.28
N ASN A 59 9.95 14.67 -38.77
CA ASN A 59 10.74 14.43 -39.99
C ASN A 59 11.78 13.30 -39.83
N THR A 60 12.02 12.84 -38.61
CA THR A 60 12.98 11.78 -38.32
C THR A 60 12.37 10.38 -38.32
N PHE A 61 11.03 10.28 -38.38
CA PHE A 61 10.31 9.00 -38.31
C PHE A 61 10.11 8.37 -39.69
N ASP A 62 10.52 7.11 -39.81
CA ASP A 62 10.31 6.28 -41.00
C ASP A 62 8.87 5.74 -41.03
N ALA A 63 8.15 5.99 -42.14
CA ALA A 63 6.80 5.49 -42.37
C ALA A 63 6.72 3.95 -42.42
N MET A 64 7.83 3.26 -42.75
CA MET A 64 7.91 1.79 -42.78
C MET A 64 8.12 1.18 -41.39
N ASN A 65 8.61 1.96 -40.43
CA ASN A 65 8.82 1.54 -39.05
C ASN A 65 8.48 2.68 -38.09
N PRO A 66 7.19 3.05 -37.99
CA PRO A 66 6.78 4.14 -37.12
C PRO A 66 7.12 3.78 -35.67
N PRO A 67 7.64 4.74 -34.87
CA PRO A 67 7.89 4.49 -33.47
C PRO A 67 6.61 4.06 -32.78
N ALA A 68 6.72 3.07 -31.90
CA ALA A 68 5.62 2.73 -31.01
C ALA A 68 5.16 3.99 -30.25
N PRO A 69 3.87 4.12 -29.90
CA PRO A 69 3.34 5.25 -29.14
C PRO A 69 4.19 5.64 -27.91
N THR A 70 4.79 4.65 -27.25
CA THR A 70 5.70 4.81 -26.10
C THR A 70 7.04 5.44 -26.50
N ALA A 71 7.63 5.02 -27.61
CA ALA A 71 8.90 5.57 -28.11
C ALA A 71 8.73 7.00 -28.64
N LEU A 72 7.56 7.32 -29.23
CA LEU A 72 7.24 8.68 -29.63
C LEU A 72 7.08 9.59 -28.41
N PHE A 73 6.45 9.09 -27.34
CA PHE A 73 6.33 9.83 -26.09
C PHE A 73 7.70 10.18 -25.51
N ASP A 74 8.63 9.22 -25.42
CA ASP A 74 9.99 9.47 -24.94
C ASP A 74 10.75 10.53 -25.74
N ILE A 75 10.45 10.66 -27.04
CA ILE A 75 11.06 11.65 -27.94
C ILE A 75 10.43 13.05 -27.76
N MET A 76 9.14 13.11 -27.41
CA MET A 76 8.37 14.34 -27.29
C MET A 76 8.41 14.97 -25.88
N VAL A 77 8.84 14.23 -24.86
CA VAL A 77 8.95 14.78 -23.51
C VAL A 77 10.12 15.78 -23.45
N PRO A 78 9.87 17.04 -23.03
CA PRO A 78 10.95 18.00 -22.85
C PRO A 78 12.04 17.47 -21.92
N ARG A 79 13.30 17.69 -22.28
CA ARG A 79 14.47 17.19 -21.52
C ARG A 79 14.43 17.55 -20.03
N LEU A 80 13.90 18.74 -19.72
CA LEU A 80 13.70 19.20 -18.34
C LEU A 80 12.65 18.35 -17.60
N VAL A 81 11.54 17.99 -18.24
CA VAL A 81 10.49 17.13 -17.65
C VAL A 81 11.07 15.77 -17.31
N SER A 82 11.78 15.12 -18.25
CA SER A 82 12.45 13.84 -18.00
C SER A 82 13.48 13.95 -16.87
N THR A 83 14.20 15.07 -16.79
CA THR A 83 15.15 15.36 -15.70
C THR A 83 14.44 15.47 -14.35
N VAL A 84 13.35 16.25 -14.28
CA VAL A 84 12.57 16.46 -13.05
C VAL A 84 11.93 15.15 -12.59
N TYR A 85 11.28 14.41 -13.50
CA TYR A 85 10.73 13.09 -13.22
C TYR A 85 11.82 12.14 -12.70
N GLY A 86 12.97 12.06 -13.39
CA GLY A 86 14.07 11.19 -12.99
C GLY A 86 14.60 11.49 -11.59
N TRP A 87 14.77 12.76 -11.24
CA TRP A 87 15.21 13.14 -9.90
C TRP A 87 14.16 12.86 -8.83
N LEU A 88 12.88 13.21 -9.08
CA LEU A 88 11.77 12.93 -8.16
C LEU A 88 11.63 11.43 -7.93
N HIS A 89 11.61 10.63 -9.00
CA HIS A 89 11.50 9.17 -8.95
C HIS A 89 12.67 8.55 -8.20
N TRP A 90 13.91 8.94 -8.52
CA TRP A 90 15.06 8.38 -7.83
C TRP A 90 15.06 8.70 -6.34
N ILE A 91 14.84 9.96 -5.96
CA ILE A 91 14.93 10.38 -4.56
C ILE A 91 13.77 9.84 -3.72
N THR A 92 12.55 9.81 -4.26
CA THR A 92 11.37 9.26 -3.56
C THR A 92 11.42 7.72 -3.48
N MET A 93 11.75 7.03 -4.58
CA MET A 93 11.74 5.57 -4.61
C MET A 93 12.96 4.93 -3.95
N SER A 94 14.08 5.65 -3.84
CA SER A 94 15.24 5.21 -3.06
C SER A 94 15.32 5.81 -1.66
N MET A 95 14.32 6.58 -1.23
CA MET A 95 14.29 7.27 0.07
C MET A 95 15.59 8.02 0.39
N LEU A 96 16.11 8.74 -0.60
CA LEU A 96 17.37 9.47 -0.46
C LEU A 96 17.15 10.85 0.18
N PRO A 97 18.19 11.44 0.80
CA PRO A 97 18.15 12.84 1.22
C PRO A 97 17.91 13.78 0.03
N PHE A 98 17.17 14.86 0.21
CA PHE A 98 16.94 15.85 -0.87
C PHE A 98 18.21 16.54 -1.36
N SER A 99 19.25 16.62 -0.52
CA SER A 99 20.57 17.12 -0.91
C SER A 99 21.29 16.22 -1.93
N PHE A 100 20.77 15.01 -2.19
CA PHE A 100 21.34 14.07 -3.15
C PHE A 100 21.37 14.62 -4.58
N VAL A 101 20.47 15.53 -4.96
CA VAL A 101 20.53 16.24 -6.26
C VAL A 101 21.82 17.04 -6.44
N SER A 102 22.51 17.37 -5.35
CA SER A 102 23.79 18.07 -5.32
C SER A 102 24.99 17.16 -5.09
N ASN A 103 24.78 15.83 -5.01
CA ASN A 103 25.88 14.89 -4.78
C ASN A 103 26.81 14.82 -6.00
N THR A 104 28.10 15.06 -5.77
CA THR A 104 29.12 15.13 -6.84
C THR A 104 29.25 13.83 -7.64
N LEU A 105 29.19 12.67 -6.97
CA LEU A 105 29.29 11.38 -7.64
C LEU A 105 28.00 11.07 -8.41
N ALA A 106 26.83 11.33 -7.82
CA ALA A 106 25.56 11.15 -8.51
C ALA A 106 25.50 11.98 -9.79
N ARG A 107 25.90 13.26 -9.73
CA ARG A 107 25.99 14.15 -10.90
C ARG A 107 26.99 13.69 -11.94
N ARG A 108 28.12 13.09 -11.53
CA ARG A 108 29.15 12.58 -12.44
C ARG A 108 28.66 11.38 -13.25
N TYR A 109 27.88 10.50 -12.64
CA TYR A 109 27.53 9.20 -13.24
C TYR A 109 26.09 9.11 -13.77
N THR A 110 25.22 10.06 -13.42
CA THR A 110 23.85 10.11 -13.96
C THR A 110 23.80 10.75 -15.35
N LYS A 111 22.74 10.44 -16.11
CA LYS A 111 22.40 11.12 -17.37
C LYS A 111 21.41 12.29 -17.17
N LEU A 112 20.91 12.48 -15.94
CA LEU A 112 19.97 13.55 -15.60
C LEU A 112 20.70 14.90 -15.53
N ASP A 113 20.11 15.94 -16.13
CA ASP A 113 20.69 17.27 -16.05
C ASP A 113 20.67 17.76 -14.57
N PRO A 114 21.68 18.53 -14.11
CA PRO A 114 21.74 18.97 -12.72
C PRO A 114 20.58 19.90 -12.35
N ILE A 115 19.97 19.66 -11.19
CA ILE A 115 19.02 20.60 -10.56
C ILE A 115 19.50 21.04 -9.18
N SER A 116 19.03 22.21 -8.75
CA SER A 116 19.26 22.68 -7.39
C SER A 116 18.32 21.97 -6.40
N ARG A 117 18.69 21.93 -5.12
CA ARG A 117 17.79 21.46 -4.06
C ARG A 117 16.50 22.29 -4.03
N THR A 118 16.59 23.60 -4.23
CA THR A 118 15.42 24.49 -4.26
C THR A 118 14.46 24.12 -5.38
N SER A 119 14.97 23.88 -6.58
CA SER A 119 14.17 23.44 -7.73
C SER A 119 13.54 22.07 -7.48
N PHE A 120 14.30 21.12 -6.92
CA PHE A 120 13.77 19.82 -6.53
C PHE A 120 12.59 19.94 -5.56
N MET A 121 12.75 20.71 -4.48
CA MET A 121 11.69 20.91 -3.48
C MET A 121 10.46 21.56 -4.13
N LYS A 122 10.64 22.60 -4.96
CA LYS A 122 9.53 23.24 -5.70
C LYS A 122 8.71 22.20 -6.48
N TYR A 123 9.38 21.33 -7.24
CA TYR A 123 8.70 20.31 -8.05
C TYR A 123 8.08 19.20 -7.20
N MET A 124 8.69 18.83 -6.07
CA MET A 124 8.14 17.83 -5.15
C MET A 124 6.83 18.31 -4.52
N HIS A 125 6.81 19.53 -3.98
CA HIS A 125 5.61 20.17 -3.43
C HIS A 125 4.48 20.25 -4.48
N ALA A 126 4.82 20.71 -5.68
CA ALA A 126 3.86 20.85 -6.76
C ALA A 126 3.34 19.50 -7.27
N LEU A 127 4.19 18.46 -7.32
CA LEU A 127 3.78 17.11 -7.68
C LEU A 127 2.85 16.51 -6.62
N CYS A 128 3.09 16.75 -5.32
CA CYS A 128 2.18 16.31 -4.26
C CYS A 128 0.78 16.88 -4.47
N ALA A 129 0.66 18.20 -4.63
CA ALA A 129 -0.61 18.87 -4.89
C ALA A 129 -1.29 18.42 -6.21
N HIS A 130 -0.50 18.02 -7.22
CA HIS A 130 -1.03 17.41 -8.44
C HIS A 130 -1.59 16.01 -8.19
N VAL A 131 -0.85 15.18 -7.46
CA VAL A 131 -1.26 13.82 -7.11
C VAL A 131 -2.48 13.81 -6.19
N GLU A 132 -2.56 14.72 -5.22
CA GLU A 132 -3.74 14.89 -4.35
C GLU A 132 -5.01 15.16 -5.16
N ARG A 133 -4.95 16.12 -6.10
CA ARG A 133 -6.07 16.41 -7.01
C ARG A 133 -6.45 15.22 -7.88
N LYS A 134 -5.44 14.48 -8.37
CA LYS A 134 -5.66 13.28 -9.17
C LYS A 134 -6.35 12.19 -8.35
N ILE A 135 -5.90 11.96 -7.12
CA ILE A 135 -6.55 11.04 -6.17
C ILE A 135 -7.98 11.48 -5.90
N ALA A 136 -8.23 12.77 -5.62
CA ALA A 136 -9.57 13.30 -5.38
C ALA A 136 -10.53 12.98 -6.54
N SER A 137 -10.07 13.13 -7.79
CA SER A 137 -10.87 12.81 -8.99
C SER A 137 -11.08 11.32 -9.26
N GLN A 138 -10.26 10.44 -8.68
CA GLN A 138 -10.31 8.99 -8.91
C GLN A 138 -10.92 8.22 -7.74
N LEU A 139 -10.97 8.83 -6.55
CA LEU A 139 -11.63 8.23 -5.39
C LEU A 139 -13.12 8.06 -5.66
N PRO A 140 -13.67 6.86 -5.43
CA PRO A 140 -15.08 6.60 -5.67
C PRO A 140 -15.97 7.45 -4.74
N ASP A 141 -17.16 7.82 -5.21
CA ASP A 141 -18.12 8.62 -4.43
C ASP A 141 -18.91 7.79 -3.43
N SER A 142 -19.05 6.48 -3.64
CA SER A 142 -19.99 5.68 -2.85
C SER A 142 -19.35 4.81 -1.77
N VAL A 143 -18.11 4.34 -1.96
CA VAL A 143 -17.54 3.32 -1.07
C VAL A 143 -16.03 3.43 -0.94
N VAL A 144 -15.60 3.76 0.26
CA VAL A 144 -14.21 3.61 0.71
C VAL A 144 -14.21 3.01 2.12
N SER A 145 -13.27 2.11 2.41
CA SER A 145 -12.87 1.83 3.78
C SER A 145 -11.54 2.51 4.09
N LEU A 146 -11.42 3.04 5.30
CA LEU A 146 -10.19 3.69 5.75
C LEU A 146 -9.40 2.71 6.61
N VAL A 147 -8.18 2.41 6.19
CA VAL A 147 -7.20 1.66 6.99
C VAL A 147 -6.28 2.68 7.63
N HIS A 148 -6.27 2.75 8.95
CA HIS A 148 -5.47 3.72 9.68
C HIS A 148 -4.63 3.07 10.77
N ASP A 149 -3.48 3.69 11.04
CA ASP A 149 -2.63 3.30 12.16
C ASP A 149 -1.69 4.46 12.52
N GLY A 150 -1.18 4.45 13.75
CA GLY A 150 -0.29 5.45 14.30
C GLY A 150 1.18 5.02 14.29
N TRP A 151 2.08 5.95 14.00
CA TRP A 151 3.52 5.73 14.09
C TRP A 151 4.22 6.91 14.73
N SER A 152 4.94 6.65 15.83
CA SER A 152 5.76 7.66 16.50
C SER A 152 7.23 7.55 16.11
N HIS A 153 7.86 8.69 15.88
CA HIS A 153 9.31 8.80 15.70
C HIS A 153 9.83 10.11 16.30
N GLY A 154 10.89 10.01 17.11
CA GLY A 154 11.36 11.14 17.90
C GLY A 154 10.25 11.64 18.82
N SER A 155 9.94 12.92 18.74
CA SER A 155 8.86 13.58 19.49
C SER A 155 7.56 13.76 18.71
N THR A 156 7.43 13.18 17.51
CA THR A 156 6.28 13.39 16.63
C THR A 156 5.50 12.09 16.46
N HIS A 157 4.18 12.17 16.59
CA HIS A 157 3.25 11.08 16.29
C HIS A 157 2.57 11.35 14.94
N TYR A 158 2.67 10.41 14.01
CA TYR A 158 2.06 10.49 12.69
C TYR A 158 0.89 9.52 12.62
N LEU A 159 -0.20 9.93 11.97
CA LEU A 159 -1.28 9.04 11.58
C LEU A 159 -1.19 8.77 10.08
N ALA A 160 -1.16 7.50 9.69
CA ALA A 160 -1.34 7.09 8.30
C ALA A 160 -2.78 6.70 8.05
N ILE A 161 -3.35 7.18 6.94
CA ILE A 161 -4.71 6.85 6.49
C ILE A 161 -4.63 6.39 5.04
N PHE A 162 -4.98 5.13 4.80
CA PHE A 162 -5.16 4.57 3.47
C PHE A 162 -6.65 4.46 3.15
N ALA A 163 -7.05 4.90 1.96
CA ALA A 163 -8.30 4.51 1.35
C ALA A 163 -8.16 3.15 0.68
N THR A 164 -9.15 2.29 0.86
CA THR A 164 -9.29 1.01 0.15
C THR A 164 -10.68 0.96 -0.47
N PHE A 165 -10.77 0.54 -1.73
CA PHE A 165 -12.04 0.51 -2.46
C PHE A 165 -12.02 -0.56 -3.57
N PRO A 166 -13.20 -1.08 -3.98
CA PRO A 166 -13.29 -2.10 -5.02
C PRO A 166 -12.61 -1.67 -6.32
N SER A 167 -11.93 -2.60 -6.97
CA SER A 167 -11.33 -2.35 -8.29
C SER A 167 -11.34 -3.60 -9.15
N SER A 168 -11.05 -3.43 -10.44
CA SER A 168 -10.92 -4.55 -11.38
C SER A 168 -9.60 -5.32 -11.25
N ASP A 169 -8.74 -4.95 -10.29
CA ASP A 169 -7.51 -5.68 -10.01
C ASP A 169 -7.84 -7.14 -9.65
N PRO A 170 -7.01 -8.14 -10.04
CA PRO A 170 -7.20 -9.52 -9.61
C PRO A 170 -7.42 -9.69 -8.10
N ILE A 171 -6.77 -8.87 -7.27
CA ILE A 171 -6.92 -8.86 -5.81
C ILE A 171 -8.29 -8.33 -5.35
N GLY A 172 -9.00 -7.61 -6.21
CA GLY A 172 -10.36 -7.11 -6.01
C GLY A 172 -10.46 -5.70 -5.43
N TYR A 173 -9.35 -5.05 -5.15
CA TYR A 173 -9.35 -3.71 -4.57
C TYR A 173 -8.12 -2.91 -4.98
N THR A 174 -8.25 -1.59 -4.87
CA THR A 174 -7.13 -0.65 -4.95
C THR A 174 -6.95 0.03 -3.60
N ARG A 175 -5.72 0.42 -3.27
CA ARG A 175 -5.41 1.23 -2.09
C ARG A 175 -4.66 2.50 -2.46
N THR A 176 -4.88 3.56 -1.69
CA THR A 176 -4.25 4.86 -1.88
C THR A 176 -3.95 5.48 -0.52
N LEU A 177 -2.73 5.98 -0.32
CA LEU A 177 -2.42 6.73 0.90
C LEU A 177 -3.05 8.12 0.78
N LEU A 178 -3.96 8.47 1.68
CA LEU A 178 -4.61 9.77 1.73
C LEU A 178 -3.81 10.76 2.58
N ALA A 179 -3.29 10.29 3.71
CA ALA A 179 -2.51 11.11 4.62
C ALA A 179 -1.46 10.27 5.33
N PHE A 180 -0.32 10.89 5.56
CA PHE A 180 0.66 10.49 6.55
C PHE A 180 1.22 11.78 7.11
N ALA A 181 0.71 12.22 8.26
CA ALA A 181 1.04 13.51 8.86
C ALA A 181 0.79 13.47 10.38
N PRO A 182 1.35 14.41 11.15
CA PRO A 182 0.92 14.65 12.52
C PRO A 182 -0.56 14.99 12.59
N ILE A 183 -1.21 14.60 13.69
CA ILE A 183 -2.60 14.99 13.97
C ILE A 183 -2.65 16.51 14.17
N ASN A 184 -3.74 17.16 13.77
CA ASN A 184 -3.91 18.61 13.84
C ASN A 184 -3.63 19.18 15.25
N ASP A 185 -4.10 18.48 16.28
CA ASP A 185 -3.79 18.75 17.69
C ASP A 185 -2.79 17.69 18.19
N GLU A 186 -1.50 18.01 18.12
CA GLU A 186 -0.43 17.10 18.58
C GLU A 186 -0.44 16.86 20.10
N GLU A 187 -1.20 17.65 20.87
CA GLU A 187 -1.36 17.46 22.33
C GLU A 187 -2.40 16.38 22.66
N SER A 188 -3.16 15.90 21.67
CA SER A 188 -4.26 14.96 21.88
C SER A 188 -4.22 13.77 20.92
N LEU A 189 -4.16 12.57 21.49
CA LEU A 189 -4.34 11.29 20.77
C LEU A 189 -5.74 10.69 21.03
N SER A 190 -6.72 11.54 21.35
CA SER A 190 -8.08 11.10 21.68
C SER A 190 -8.84 10.62 20.44
N ALA A 191 -9.95 9.93 20.67
CA ALA A 191 -10.86 9.54 19.60
C ALA A 191 -11.41 10.74 18.80
N ASP A 192 -11.65 11.87 19.47
CA ASP A 192 -12.12 13.09 18.82
C ASP A 192 -11.01 13.73 17.96
N ALA A 193 -9.76 13.74 18.44
CA ALA A 193 -8.63 14.24 17.65
C ALA A 193 -8.42 13.41 16.36
N HIS A 194 -8.55 12.08 16.45
CA HIS A 194 -8.52 11.20 15.28
C HIS A 194 -9.70 11.46 14.33
N TYR A 195 -10.90 11.69 14.87
CA TYR A 195 -12.08 12.01 14.09
C TYR A 195 -11.93 13.31 13.30
N GLU A 196 -11.55 14.40 13.97
CA GLU A 196 -11.41 15.72 13.34
C GLU A 196 -10.29 15.73 12.29
N PHE A 197 -9.16 15.08 12.59
CA PHE A 197 -8.08 14.95 11.61
C PHE A 197 -8.49 14.10 10.39
N THR A 198 -9.19 12.98 10.61
CA THR A 198 -9.67 12.14 9.49
C THR A 198 -10.71 12.87 8.66
N LEU A 199 -11.61 13.65 9.28
CA LEU A 199 -12.57 14.49 8.57
C LEU A 199 -11.86 15.54 7.72
N PHE A 200 -10.88 16.26 8.28
CA PHE A 200 -10.04 17.18 7.53
C PHE A 200 -9.39 16.52 6.31
N VAL A 201 -8.81 15.32 6.49
CA VAL A 201 -8.22 14.56 5.37
C VAL A 201 -9.27 14.21 4.31
N LEU A 202 -10.46 13.76 4.70
CA LEU A 202 -11.54 13.46 3.75
C LEU A 202 -11.96 14.71 2.96
N GLU A 203 -12.06 15.86 3.62
CA GLU A 203 -12.44 17.14 3.00
C GLU A 203 -11.42 17.59 1.94
N LEU A 204 -10.11 17.33 2.13
CA LEU A 204 -9.08 17.59 1.12
C LEU A 204 -9.36 16.86 -0.21
N TYR A 205 -10.02 15.70 -0.14
CA TYR A 205 -10.38 14.89 -1.30
C TYR A 205 -11.84 15.06 -1.74
N GLY A 206 -12.57 16.04 -1.18
CA GLY A 206 -13.97 16.28 -1.47
C GLY A 206 -14.89 15.17 -0.96
N LYS A 207 -14.52 14.50 0.14
CA LYS A 207 -15.27 13.42 0.78
C LYS A 207 -15.69 13.81 2.19
N SER A 208 -16.66 13.07 2.73
CA SER A 208 -17.14 13.14 4.11
C SER A 208 -17.24 11.73 4.70
N TRP A 209 -17.67 11.64 5.96
CA TRP A 209 -17.98 10.37 6.60
C TRP A 209 -19.07 9.57 5.87
N ASP A 210 -19.94 10.22 5.09
CA ASP A 210 -20.97 9.54 4.30
C ASP A 210 -20.39 8.65 3.20
N ASN A 211 -19.14 8.88 2.80
CA ASN A 211 -18.44 8.06 1.80
C ASN A 211 -17.72 6.85 2.41
N VAL A 212 -17.64 6.77 3.76
CA VAL A 212 -16.85 5.76 4.47
C VAL A 212 -17.75 4.64 4.97
N ILE A 213 -17.46 3.40 4.55
CA ILE A 213 -18.24 2.22 4.98
C ILE A 213 -17.69 1.60 6.26
N ALA A 214 -16.38 1.66 6.48
CA ALA A 214 -15.74 1.04 7.65
C ALA A 214 -14.39 1.69 7.95
N LEU A 215 -14.03 1.67 9.22
CA LEU A 215 -12.66 1.88 9.68
C LEU A 215 -11.98 0.53 9.93
N ILE A 216 -10.69 0.46 9.62
CA ILE A 216 -9.85 -0.72 9.83
C ILE A 216 -8.62 -0.26 10.61
N GLY A 217 -8.44 -0.82 11.80
CA GLY A 217 -7.36 -0.44 12.70
C GLY A 217 -7.16 -1.48 13.79
N ASP A 218 -6.21 -1.24 14.71
CA ASP A 218 -6.08 -2.10 15.87
C ASP A 218 -7.34 -2.07 16.76
N ASN A 219 -7.47 -3.05 17.65
CA ASN A 219 -8.67 -3.21 18.48
C ASN A 219 -8.63 -2.35 19.76
N CYS A 220 -7.77 -1.32 19.81
CA CYS A 220 -7.63 -0.46 20.97
C CYS A 220 -8.95 0.28 21.27
N SER A 221 -9.18 0.56 22.55
CA SER A 221 -10.39 1.27 23.01
C SER A 221 -10.58 2.63 22.34
N THR A 222 -9.50 3.36 22.07
CA THR A 222 -9.51 4.64 21.34
C THR A 222 -10.05 4.48 19.93
N ASN A 223 -9.63 3.45 19.19
CA ASN A 223 -10.13 3.17 17.84
C ASN A 223 -11.61 2.75 17.86
N GLY A 224 -12.03 2.00 18.87
CA GLY A 224 -13.45 1.70 19.08
C GLY A 224 -14.28 2.95 19.37
N ALA A 225 -13.77 3.89 20.17
CA ALA A 225 -14.43 5.17 20.43
C ALA A 225 -14.45 6.07 19.19
N PHE A 226 -13.37 6.11 18.43
CA PHE A 226 -13.24 6.84 17.18
C PHE A 226 -14.27 6.35 16.14
N ALA A 227 -14.38 5.03 15.92
CA ALA A 227 -15.36 4.48 14.99
C ALA A 227 -16.81 4.78 15.41
N ARG A 228 -17.11 4.69 16.71
CA ARG A 228 -18.43 5.10 17.23
C ARG A 228 -18.71 6.58 17.00
N ARG A 229 -17.71 7.44 17.23
CA ARG A 229 -17.81 8.89 16.99
C ARG A 229 -18.02 9.21 15.51
N ALA A 230 -17.45 8.40 14.62
CA ALA A 230 -17.62 8.47 13.17
C ALA A 230 -18.93 7.85 12.66
N GLY A 231 -19.64 7.06 13.47
CA GLY A 231 -20.88 6.40 13.08
C GLY A 231 -20.68 5.24 12.09
N VAL A 232 -19.46 4.69 11.99
CA VAL A 232 -19.11 3.61 11.05
C VAL A 232 -18.57 2.38 11.82
N PRO A 233 -18.73 1.15 11.28
CA PRO A 233 -18.19 -0.04 11.90
C PRO A 233 -16.65 -0.04 11.95
N LEU A 234 -16.09 -0.62 13.01
CA LEU A 234 -14.67 -0.92 13.13
C LEU A 234 -14.42 -2.40 12.82
N ILE A 235 -13.59 -2.65 11.82
CA ILE A 235 -12.99 -3.95 11.56
C ILE A 235 -11.67 -4.00 12.32
N GLY A 236 -11.63 -4.83 13.36
CA GLY A 236 -10.44 -4.96 14.20
C GLY A 236 -9.35 -5.77 13.53
N CYS A 237 -8.10 -5.32 13.63
CA CYS A 237 -6.95 -5.97 13.02
C CYS A 237 -6.78 -7.42 13.48
N ALA A 238 -6.94 -8.36 12.55
CA ALA A 238 -6.77 -9.80 12.78
C ALA A 238 -5.35 -10.13 13.29
N SER A 239 -4.30 -9.49 12.75
CA SER A 239 -2.93 -9.67 13.24
C SER A 239 -2.76 -9.22 14.69
N HIS A 240 -3.46 -8.15 15.11
CA HIS A 240 -3.44 -7.71 16.51
C HIS A 240 -4.17 -8.70 17.42
N ARG A 241 -5.35 -9.19 17.01
CA ARG A 241 -6.10 -10.24 17.74
C ARG A 241 -5.27 -11.51 17.91
N PHE A 242 -4.58 -11.93 16.85
CA PHE A 242 -3.68 -13.08 16.89
C PHE A 242 -2.48 -12.84 17.79
N ASN A 243 -1.88 -11.64 17.76
CA ASN A 243 -0.79 -11.29 18.67
C ASN A 243 -1.22 -11.35 20.14
N LEU A 244 -2.46 -10.95 20.48
CA LEU A 244 -2.99 -11.06 21.84
C LEU A 244 -3.17 -12.52 22.27
N PHE A 245 -3.70 -13.37 21.41
CA PHE A 245 -3.74 -14.82 21.67
C PHE A 245 -2.33 -15.39 21.90
N MET A 246 -1.37 -15.01 21.07
CA MET A 246 0.03 -15.43 21.24
C MET A 246 0.64 -14.90 22.54
N SER A 247 0.26 -13.71 23.01
CA SER A 247 0.66 -13.22 24.33
C SER A 247 0.13 -14.11 25.45
N ASP A 248 -1.11 -14.57 25.35
CA ASP A 248 -1.69 -15.51 26.32
C ASP A 248 -0.91 -16.84 26.32
N VAL A 249 -0.60 -17.40 25.13
CA VAL A 249 0.21 -18.64 24.99
C VAL A 249 1.63 -18.49 25.54
N LEU A 250 2.28 -17.35 25.30
CA LEU A 250 3.65 -17.12 25.77
C LEU A 250 3.73 -16.86 27.27
N ALA A 251 2.63 -16.46 27.92
CA ALA A 251 2.59 -16.21 29.36
C ALA A 251 2.91 -17.48 30.17
N ASP A 252 2.47 -18.64 29.69
CA ASP A 252 2.75 -19.95 30.32
C ASP A 252 4.24 -20.33 30.28
N HIS A 253 5.03 -19.65 29.45
CA HIS A 253 6.46 -19.91 29.25
C HIS A 253 7.33 -18.69 29.61
N ALA A 254 6.79 -17.73 30.37
CA ALA A 254 7.47 -16.46 30.65
C ALA A 254 8.86 -16.65 31.28
N ASP A 255 8.98 -17.56 32.25
CA ASP A 255 10.24 -17.80 32.98
C ASP A 255 11.39 -18.24 32.06
N VAL A 256 11.13 -19.21 31.17
CA VAL A 256 12.15 -19.71 30.25
C VAL A 256 12.46 -18.69 29.16
N ILE A 257 11.45 -17.96 28.67
CA ILE A 257 11.62 -16.89 27.69
C ILE A 257 12.50 -15.77 28.26
N ASP A 258 12.26 -15.37 29.52
CA ASP A 258 13.03 -14.33 30.19
C ASP A 258 14.48 -14.74 30.42
N LYS A 259 14.73 -16.01 30.79
CA LYS A 259 16.10 -16.56 30.88
C LYS A 259 16.83 -16.50 29.54
N VAL A 260 16.18 -16.93 28.45
CA VAL A 260 16.75 -16.80 27.11
C VAL A 260 17.00 -15.33 26.77
N ASN A 261 16.06 -14.42 27.06
CA ASN A 261 16.22 -13.01 26.76
C ASN A 261 17.38 -12.36 27.52
N GLN A 262 17.58 -12.72 28.80
CA GLN A 262 18.72 -12.27 29.59
C GLN A 262 20.06 -12.72 29.00
N LEU A 263 20.16 -14.02 28.65
CA LEU A 263 21.33 -14.58 27.99
C LEU A 263 21.60 -13.90 26.64
N MET A 264 20.58 -13.79 25.79
CA MET A 264 20.68 -13.18 24.47
C MET A 264 21.03 -11.69 24.55
N THR A 265 20.53 -10.98 25.57
CA THR A 265 20.91 -9.59 25.85
C THR A 265 22.39 -9.49 26.22
N LYS A 266 22.88 -10.38 27.09
CA LYS A 266 24.30 -10.42 27.48
C LYS A 266 25.22 -10.67 26.28
N LEU A 267 24.81 -11.56 25.37
CA LEU A 267 25.53 -11.87 24.13
C LEU A 267 25.60 -10.69 23.13
N ARG A 268 24.79 -9.64 23.31
CA ARG A 268 24.86 -8.42 22.50
C ARG A 268 25.90 -7.43 22.99
N PHE A 269 26.46 -7.59 24.18
CA PHE A 269 27.52 -6.71 24.67
C PHE A 269 28.80 -6.88 23.88
N THR A 270 29.60 -5.81 23.78
CA THR A 270 30.75 -5.71 22.89
C THR A 270 31.71 -6.89 23.00
N LEU A 271 32.08 -7.29 24.21
CA LEU A 271 33.03 -8.38 24.44
C LEU A 271 32.42 -9.78 24.20
N PRO A 272 31.26 -10.16 24.80
CA PRO A 272 30.58 -11.41 24.45
C PRO A 272 30.28 -11.55 22.95
N ALA A 273 29.78 -10.49 22.31
CA ALA A 273 29.50 -10.48 20.88
C ALA A 273 30.78 -10.70 20.05
N ALA A 274 31.91 -10.11 20.44
CA ALA A 274 33.18 -10.31 19.77
C ALA A 274 33.69 -11.75 19.91
N ARG A 275 33.49 -12.39 21.07
CA ARG A 275 33.82 -13.81 21.27
C ARG A 275 32.92 -14.71 20.43
N LEU A 276 31.61 -14.50 20.46
CA LEU A 276 30.65 -15.26 19.64
C LEU A 276 30.97 -15.16 18.14
N ARG A 277 31.34 -13.97 17.64
CA ARG A 277 31.72 -13.76 16.23
C ARG A 277 32.93 -14.58 15.78
N ARG A 278 33.79 -15.04 16.70
CA ARG A 278 34.91 -15.94 16.36
C ARG A 278 34.45 -17.38 16.13
N LEU A 279 33.30 -17.75 16.65
CA LEU A 279 32.75 -19.11 16.61
C LEU A 279 31.69 -19.25 15.51
N THR A 280 30.91 -18.20 15.27
CA THR A 280 29.81 -18.22 14.30
C THR A 280 29.53 -16.82 13.72
N PRO A 281 29.09 -16.71 12.45
CA PRO A 281 28.60 -15.44 11.90
C PRO A 281 27.24 -15.01 12.48
N LEU A 282 26.57 -15.87 13.24
CA LEU A 282 25.28 -15.57 13.86
C LEU A 282 25.42 -14.52 14.98
N VAL A 283 24.41 -13.66 15.09
CA VAL A 283 24.33 -12.61 16.12
C VAL A 283 23.16 -12.83 17.05
N ALA A 284 23.31 -12.51 18.34
CA ALA A 284 22.20 -12.60 19.28
C ALA A 284 21.08 -11.61 18.92
N LYS A 285 19.83 -12.08 19.05
CA LYS A 285 18.60 -11.29 18.90
C LYS A 285 17.89 -11.25 20.26
N THR A 286 17.34 -10.10 20.62
CA THR A 286 16.48 -9.94 21.80
C THR A 286 15.04 -9.81 21.35
N ASN A 287 14.10 -10.19 22.21
CA ASN A 287 12.69 -9.95 21.92
C ASN A 287 12.33 -8.46 22.11
N ASN A 288 11.18 -8.10 21.56
CA ASN A 288 10.43 -6.88 21.83
C ASN A 288 9.08 -7.35 22.38
N THR A 289 8.77 -6.98 23.61
CA THR A 289 7.59 -7.44 24.36
C THR A 289 6.28 -7.20 23.60
N THR A 290 6.20 -6.16 22.77
CA THR A 290 4.97 -5.81 22.05
C THR A 290 4.63 -6.76 20.89
N ARG A 291 5.62 -7.50 20.36
CA ARG A 291 5.44 -8.35 19.16
C ARG A 291 5.98 -9.75 19.38
N TRP A 292 5.07 -10.73 19.44
CA TRP A 292 5.40 -12.13 19.73
C TRP A 292 6.40 -12.74 18.72
N SER A 293 6.39 -12.29 17.45
CA SER A 293 7.29 -12.75 16.39
C SER A 293 8.78 -12.47 16.69
N SER A 294 9.06 -11.46 17.52
CA SER A 294 10.41 -11.18 18.00
C SER A 294 10.87 -12.20 19.05
N THR A 295 9.96 -12.70 19.90
CA THR A 295 10.21 -13.81 20.82
C THR A 295 10.51 -15.08 20.05
N TYR A 296 9.69 -15.43 19.05
CA TYR A 296 9.99 -16.55 18.14
C TYR A 296 11.38 -16.42 17.49
N SER A 297 11.69 -15.24 16.93
CA SER A 297 12.99 -14.97 16.31
C SER A 297 14.18 -15.09 17.28
N MET A 298 13.99 -14.69 18.55
CA MET A 298 14.99 -14.82 19.61
C MET A 298 15.21 -16.28 19.98
N LEU A 299 14.14 -17.02 20.27
CA LEU A 299 14.22 -18.44 20.64
C LEU A 299 14.86 -19.26 19.51
N LYS A 300 14.47 -19.00 18.26
CA LYS A 300 15.05 -19.66 17.08
C LYS A 300 16.54 -19.39 16.99
N ARG A 301 16.93 -18.12 17.15
CA ARG A 301 18.34 -17.70 17.14
C ARG A 301 19.13 -18.29 18.32
N TYR A 302 18.53 -18.40 19.48
CA TYR A 302 19.13 -19.06 20.63
C TYR A 302 19.42 -20.53 20.31
N ASN A 303 18.46 -21.25 19.72
CA ASN A 303 18.63 -22.65 19.34
C ASN A 303 19.74 -22.86 18.29
N GLU A 304 19.94 -21.89 17.38
CA GLU A 304 21.06 -21.88 16.42
C GLU A 304 22.43 -21.60 17.07
N ILE A 305 22.46 -20.88 18.20
CA ILE A 305 23.70 -20.44 18.86
C ILE A 305 24.11 -21.35 20.02
N LYS A 306 23.18 -22.06 20.66
CA LYS A 306 23.39 -22.72 21.97
C LYS A 306 24.60 -23.66 22.03
N SER A 307 24.94 -24.35 20.94
CA SER A 307 26.11 -25.24 20.87
C SER A 307 27.44 -24.49 20.99
N PHE A 308 27.52 -23.26 20.49
CA PHE A 308 28.73 -22.44 20.53
C PHE A 308 28.96 -21.78 21.90
N LEU A 309 27.94 -21.72 22.76
CA LEU A 309 28.03 -21.02 24.05
C LEU A 309 29.08 -21.63 24.98
N ILE A 310 29.32 -22.94 24.87
CA ILE A 310 30.35 -23.66 25.63
C ILE A 310 31.75 -23.13 25.29
N ASP A 311 31.99 -22.82 24.02
CA ASP A 311 33.31 -22.41 23.52
C ASP A 311 33.62 -20.92 23.74
N ILE A 312 32.66 -20.13 24.23
CA ILE A 312 32.86 -18.70 24.55
C ILE A 312 33.81 -18.52 25.74
N ASN A 313 33.86 -19.51 26.66
CA ASN A 313 34.69 -19.51 27.86
C ASN A 313 34.58 -18.19 28.65
N ASP A 314 33.34 -17.83 29.04
CA ASP A 314 33.02 -16.63 29.81
C ASP A 314 32.07 -16.99 30.95
N ASN A 315 32.57 -16.98 32.18
CA ASN A 315 31.79 -17.31 33.37
C ASN A 315 30.48 -16.52 33.48
N ASN A 316 30.42 -15.28 32.98
CA ASN A 316 29.18 -14.48 33.01
C ASN A 316 28.13 -14.95 32.01
N ILE A 317 28.53 -15.67 30.97
CA ILE A 317 27.63 -16.34 30.02
C ILE A 317 27.24 -17.71 30.58
N ASP A 318 28.20 -18.43 31.18
CA ASP A 318 27.95 -19.77 31.71
C ASP A 318 26.90 -19.79 32.82
N VAL A 319 26.88 -18.79 33.71
CA VAL A 319 25.84 -18.66 34.75
C VAL A 319 24.43 -18.36 34.21
N LEU A 320 24.33 -17.88 32.96
CA LEU A 320 23.05 -17.57 32.29
C LEU A 320 22.59 -18.69 31.35
N ARG A 321 23.36 -19.79 31.23
CA ARG A 321 22.99 -20.90 30.37
C ARG A 321 21.78 -21.62 30.95
N LEU A 322 20.86 -21.95 30.06
CA LEU A 322 19.73 -22.79 30.39
C LEU A 322 20.23 -24.19 30.75
N ASN A 323 19.50 -24.84 31.66
CA ASN A 323 19.70 -26.25 31.98
C ASN A 323 19.02 -27.15 30.94
N VAL A 324 19.28 -28.47 31.01
CA VAL A 324 18.77 -29.44 30.02
C VAL A 324 17.24 -29.48 29.95
N VAL A 325 16.53 -29.22 31.05
CA VAL A 325 15.06 -29.21 31.09
C VAL A 325 14.53 -27.96 30.40
N GLU A 326 15.08 -26.80 30.71
CA GLU A 326 14.74 -25.52 30.08
C GLU A 326 15.04 -25.54 28.57
N ASP A 327 16.16 -26.15 28.16
CA ASP A 327 16.52 -26.31 26.74
C ASP A 327 15.49 -27.15 25.98
N ARG A 328 14.99 -28.21 26.61
CA ARG A 328 13.94 -29.07 26.04
C ARG A 328 12.62 -28.31 25.94
N GLU A 329 12.30 -27.51 26.97
CA GLU A 329 11.12 -26.65 26.97
C GLU A 329 11.17 -25.62 25.83
N VAL A 330 12.29 -24.91 25.64
CA VAL A 330 12.47 -23.98 24.52
C VAL A 330 12.32 -24.68 23.17
N THR A 331 12.90 -25.88 23.04
CA THR A 331 12.82 -26.66 21.80
C THR A 331 11.37 -27.07 21.49
N ALA A 332 10.63 -27.55 22.49
CA ALA A 332 9.22 -27.91 22.33
C ALA A 332 8.33 -26.69 22.03
N LEU A 333 8.59 -25.56 22.70
CA LEU A 333 7.90 -24.30 22.43
C LEU A 333 8.15 -23.82 20.99
N LEU A 334 9.39 -23.91 20.51
CA LEU A 334 9.74 -23.50 19.14
C LEU A 334 8.96 -24.25 18.07
N THR A 335 8.74 -25.56 18.24
CA THR A 335 7.92 -26.34 17.31
C THR A 335 6.50 -25.80 17.25
N LYS A 336 5.87 -25.52 18.39
CA LYS A 336 4.52 -24.90 18.42
C LYS A 336 4.50 -23.52 17.76
N LEU A 337 5.50 -22.69 18.05
CA LEU A 337 5.58 -21.32 17.53
C LEU A 337 5.85 -21.27 16.02
N GLU A 338 6.48 -22.29 15.43
CA GLU A 338 6.74 -22.34 14.00
C GLU A 338 5.46 -22.44 13.18
N ASP A 339 4.54 -23.33 13.56
CA ASP A 339 3.23 -23.46 12.92
C ASP A 339 2.39 -22.19 13.10
N LEU A 340 2.37 -21.62 14.31
CA LEU A 340 1.67 -20.37 14.61
C LEU A 340 2.28 -19.16 13.89
N ASN A 341 3.56 -19.20 13.52
CA ASN A 341 4.20 -18.14 12.75
C ASN A 341 3.73 -18.16 11.29
N ALA A 342 3.44 -19.33 10.73
CA ALA A 342 2.85 -19.45 9.39
C ALA A 342 1.48 -18.74 9.31
N ILE A 343 0.67 -18.82 10.37
CA ILE A 343 -0.60 -18.10 10.49
C ILE A 343 -0.39 -16.58 10.46
N THR A 344 0.60 -16.06 11.21
CA THR A 344 0.91 -14.62 11.17
C THR A 344 1.31 -14.16 9.77
N LEU A 345 2.09 -14.96 9.04
CA LEU A 345 2.46 -14.63 7.65
C LEU A 345 1.25 -14.66 6.71
N ALA A 346 0.34 -15.62 6.87
CA ALA A 346 -0.89 -15.70 6.09
C ALA A 346 -1.80 -14.47 6.32
N LEU A 347 -2.00 -14.06 7.58
CA LEU A 347 -2.76 -12.84 7.93
C LEU A 347 -2.10 -11.55 7.42
N GLN A 348 -0.78 -11.57 7.24
CA GLN A 348 -0.04 -10.45 6.66
C GLN A 348 -0.12 -10.41 5.13
N SER A 349 -0.56 -11.47 4.46
CA SER A 349 -0.61 -11.50 3.00
C SER A 349 -1.51 -10.42 2.43
N GLU A 350 -1.15 -9.90 1.26
CA GLU A 350 -1.87 -8.80 0.63
C GLU A 350 -3.26 -9.21 0.13
N ASP A 351 -3.41 -10.47 -0.25
CA ASP A 351 -4.65 -11.08 -0.74
C ASP A 351 -5.57 -11.60 0.38
N CYS A 352 -5.10 -11.66 1.63
CA CYS A 352 -5.88 -12.16 2.77
C CYS A 352 -7.17 -11.34 2.97
N SER A 353 -8.33 -11.97 2.80
CA SER A 353 -9.64 -11.36 3.00
C SER A 353 -10.17 -11.59 4.43
N LEU A 354 -11.28 -10.94 4.78
CA LEU A 354 -11.97 -11.22 6.05
C LEU A 354 -12.45 -12.67 6.15
N LEU A 355 -12.81 -13.30 5.02
CA LEU A 355 -13.16 -14.73 4.98
C LEU A 355 -11.94 -15.59 5.31
N ASP A 356 -10.79 -15.33 4.67
CA ASP A 356 -9.56 -16.09 4.92
C ASP A 356 -9.12 -15.97 6.38
N ALA A 357 -9.13 -14.74 6.92
CA ALA A 357 -8.82 -14.51 8.33
C ALA A 357 -9.76 -15.25 9.27
N ARG A 358 -11.06 -15.31 8.95
CA ARG A 358 -12.06 -16.06 9.72
C ARG A 358 -11.80 -17.56 9.67
N GLN A 359 -11.52 -18.12 8.50
CA GLN A 359 -11.21 -19.54 8.33
C GLN A 359 -9.93 -19.92 9.09
N ILE A 360 -8.88 -19.11 8.97
CA ILE A 360 -7.63 -19.28 9.74
C ILE A 360 -7.93 -19.30 11.25
N PHE A 361 -8.73 -18.36 11.74
CA PHE A 361 -9.09 -18.31 13.15
C PHE A 361 -9.95 -19.48 13.60
N ASP A 362 -10.88 -19.96 12.77
CA ASP A 362 -11.68 -21.14 13.08
C ASP A 362 -10.78 -22.39 13.20
N THR A 363 -9.83 -22.58 12.29
CA THR A 363 -8.83 -23.67 12.39
C THR A 363 -7.96 -23.55 13.64
N VAL A 364 -7.52 -22.33 14.00
CA VAL A 364 -6.76 -22.14 15.26
C VAL A 364 -7.61 -22.48 16.48
N ILE A 365 -8.91 -22.17 16.47
CA ILE A 365 -9.81 -22.48 17.59
C ILE A 365 -10.07 -23.99 17.71
N GLU A 366 -10.09 -24.72 16.59
CA GLU A 366 -10.18 -26.19 16.61
C GLU A 366 -8.99 -26.83 17.34
N ASP A 367 -7.77 -26.35 17.06
CA ASP A 367 -6.54 -26.86 17.70
C ASP A 367 -6.31 -26.27 19.10
N TYR A 368 -6.75 -25.03 19.34
CA TYR A 368 -6.57 -24.27 20.57
C TYR A 368 -7.91 -23.65 21.02
N PRO A 369 -8.79 -24.40 21.71
CA PRO A 369 -10.12 -23.92 22.08
C PRO A 369 -10.14 -22.59 22.86
N ASP A 370 -9.15 -22.37 23.72
CA ASP A 370 -9.00 -21.12 24.49
C ASP A 370 -8.76 -19.88 23.61
N ALA A 371 -8.30 -20.08 22.37
CA ALA A 371 -8.15 -19.01 21.39
C ALA A 371 -9.50 -18.33 21.06
N ALA A 372 -10.63 -18.99 21.28
CA ALA A 372 -11.96 -18.43 21.05
C ALA A 372 -12.19 -17.12 21.83
N ALA A 373 -11.55 -16.95 22.99
CA ALA A 373 -11.63 -15.72 23.79
C ALA A 373 -11.09 -14.47 23.07
N ARG A 374 -10.14 -14.65 22.13
CA ARG A 374 -9.52 -13.57 21.34
C ARG A 374 -9.94 -13.59 19.86
N LEU A 375 -10.10 -14.79 19.31
CA LEU A 375 -10.27 -15.04 17.87
C LEU A 375 -11.70 -15.39 17.48
N GLY A 376 -12.59 -15.67 18.43
CA GLY A 376 -13.99 -16.02 18.16
C GLY A 376 -14.79 -14.86 17.53
N ARG A 377 -15.90 -15.21 16.85
CA ARG A 377 -16.84 -14.24 16.24
C ARG A 377 -17.46 -13.31 17.29
N SER A 378 -17.78 -13.86 18.46
CA SER A 378 -18.39 -13.14 19.59
C SER A 378 -17.39 -12.74 20.67
N ALA A 379 -16.09 -12.78 20.39
CA ALA A 379 -15.08 -12.34 21.34
C ALA A 379 -15.29 -10.86 21.69
N ALA A 380 -15.14 -10.47 22.96
CA ALA A 380 -15.40 -9.10 23.43
C ALA A 380 -14.54 -8.02 22.72
N ILE A 381 -13.45 -8.44 22.08
CA ILE A 381 -12.56 -7.60 21.29
C ILE A 381 -13.17 -7.20 19.92
N VAL A 382 -14.15 -7.95 19.42
CA VAL A 382 -14.89 -7.67 18.18
C VAL A 382 -15.95 -6.62 18.46
N LYS A 383 -15.89 -5.48 17.75
CA LYS A 383 -16.77 -4.34 18.02
C LYS A 383 -18.08 -4.39 17.25
N ASN A 384 -18.05 -4.93 16.03
CA ASN A 384 -19.21 -4.99 15.14
C ASN A 384 -19.36 -6.42 14.57
N PRO A 385 -19.73 -7.43 15.37
CA PRO A 385 -19.76 -8.83 14.94
C PRO A 385 -20.72 -9.07 13.77
N ALA A 386 -21.93 -8.50 13.80
CA ALA A 386 -22.89 -8.65 12.69
C ALA A 386 -22.39 -8.04 11.37
N PHE A 387 -21.54 -7.01 11.43
CA PHE A 387 -20.92 -6.43 10.24
C PHE A 387 -19.82 -7.36 9.70
N GLU A 388 -18.89 -7.81 10.56
CA GLU A 388 -17.83 -8.76 10.16
C GLU A 388 -18.43 -10.06 9.60
N ASP A 389 -19.41 -10.66 10.28
CA ASP A 389 -20.06 -11.91 9.85
C ASP A 389 -20.85 -11.73 8.55
N GLY A 390 -21.53 -10.59 8.38
CA GLY A 390 -22.22 -10.25 7.14
C GLY A 390 -21.25 -10.16 5.95
N VAL A 391 -20.11 -9.49 6.14
CA VAL A 391 -19.06 -9.38 5.12
C VAL A 391 -18.46 -10.76 4.79
N VAL A 392 -18.19 -11.59 5.79
CA VAL A 392 -17.69 -12.96 5.60
C VAL A 392 -18.68 -13.80 4.79
N LYS A 393 -19.99 -13.69 5.06
CA LYS A 393 -21.04 -14.42 4.31
C LYS A 393 -21.14 -13.95 2.86
N VAL A 394 -20.97 -12.66 2.59
CA VAL A 394 -20.90 -12.13 1.21
C VAL A 394 -19.67 -12.67 0.48
N LEU A 395 -18.50 -12.65 1.12
CA LEU A 395 -17.26 -13.21 0.54
C LEU A 395 -17.35 -14.72 0.29
N LEU A 396 -18.13 -15.44 1.10
CA LEU A 396 -18.41 -16.87 0.95
C LEU A 396 -19.50 -17.18 -0.09
N GLU A 397 -20.09 -16.17 -0.73
CA GLU A 397 -21.22 -16.32 -1.66
C GLU A 397 -22.46 -16.99 -1.00
N SER A 398 -22.63 -16.79 0.31
CA SER A 398 -23.71 -17.37 1.13
C SER A 398 -24.70 -16.31 1.62
N GLU A 399 -25.05 -15.37 0.74
CA GLU A 399 -25.94 -14.23 1.05
C GLU A 399 -27.32 -14.65 1.56
N ALA A 400 -27.83 -15.80 1.12
CA ALA A 400 -29.10 -16.35 1.58
C ALA A 400 -29.10 -16.75 3.08
N SER A 401 -27.91 -16.90 3.69
CA SER A 401 -27.74 -17.21 5.11
C SER A 401 -27.60 -15.97 6.01
N LEU A 402 -27.69 -14.76 5.43
CA LEU A 402 -27.67 -13.52 6.19
C LEU A 402 -28.90 -13.43 7.10
N THR A 403 -28.66 -13.17 8.38
CA THR A 403 -29.70 -12.76 9.31
C THR A 403 -30.13 -11.33 9.01
N ASN A 404 -31.32 -10.93 9.47
CA ASN A 404 -31.80 -9.55 9.31
C ASN A 404 -30.84 -8.53 9.93
N VAL A 405 -30.19 -8.88 11.05
CA VAL A 405 -29.24 -8.00 11.75
C VAL A 405 -27.95 -7.83 10.94
N GLU A 406 -27.42 -8.91 10.37
CA GLU A 406 -26.24 -8.86 9.50
C GLU A 406 -26.57 -8.08 8.22
N ALA A 407 -27.69 -8.38 7.57
CA ALA A 407 -28.11 -7.72 6.33
C ALA A 407 -28.27 -6.20 6.52
N GLU A 408 -28.82 -5.77 7.65
CA GLU A 408 -28.94 -4.35 8.01
C GLU A 408 -27.56 -3.72 8.30
N ALA A 409 -26.66 -4.44 8.97
CA ALA A 409 -25.31 -3.96 9.26
C ALA A 409 -24.50 -3.71 7.97
N ILE A 410 -24.67 -4.56 6.95
CA ILE A 410 -23.94 -4.45 5.67
C ILE A 410 -24.74 -3.74 4.56
N LYS A 411 -25.85 -3.07 4.86
CA LYS A 411 -26.73 -2.46 3.85
C LYS A 411 -26.03 -1.48 2.91
N ALA A 412 -25.01 -0.77 3.39
CA ALA A 412 -24.23 0.18 2.60
C ALA A 412 -23.39 -0.50 1.50
N LEU A 413 -23.13 -1.80 1.63
CA LEU A 413 -22.40 -2.61 0.64
C LEU A 413 -23.29 -3.10 -0.50
N ARG A 414 -24.61 -2.88 -0.44
CA ARG A 414 -25.53 -3.32 -1.49
C ARG A 414 -25.30 -2.53 -2.78
N ASP A 415 -25.30 -3.22 -3.91
CA ASP A 415 -25.19 -2.59 -5.23
C ASP A 415 -26.54 -2.03 -5.68
N SER A 416 -26.63 -0.70 -5.75
CA SER A 416 -27.83 0.01 -6.23
C SER A 416 -28.20 -0.33 -7.68
N GLN A 417 -27.26 -0.88 -8.46
CA GLN A 417 -27.41 -1.25 -9.87
C GLN A 417 -27.96 -2.67 -10.08
N ALA A 418 -27.95 -3.55 -9.07
CA ALA A 418 -28.43 -4.93 -9.22
C ALA A 418 -29.98 -5.02 -9.32
N SER A 419 -30.69 -3.93 -9.03
CA SER A 419 -32.17 -3.89 -9.01
C SER A 419 -32.79 -3.34 -10.32
N GLN A 420 -32.01 -3.02 -11.35
CA GLN A 420 -32.51 -2.54 -12.65
C GLN A 420 -31.98 -3.38 -13.81
N GLY A 421 -32.37 -4.65 -13.85
CA GLY A 421 -32.13 -5.55 -14.99
C GLY A 421 -33.45 -5.97 -15.63
N SER A 422 -34.24 -5.02 -16.15
CA SER A 422 -35.27 -5.34 -17.13
C SER A 422 -34.62 -5.49 -18.51
N GLU A 423 -34.89 -6.62 -19.15
CA GLU A 423 -34.42 -7.02 -20.47
C GLU A 423 -34.65 -5.93 -21.53
N GLU A 424 -33.58 -5.28 -22.00
CA GLU A 424 -33.57 -4.66 -23.32
C GLU A 424 -32.41 -5.23 -24.13
N GLY A 425 -32.77 -6.07 -25.11
CA GLY A 425 -31.83 -6.75 -26.00
C GLY A 425 -31.12 -5.78 -26.93
N VAL A 426 -29.84 -5.52 -26.65
CA VAL A 426 -28.91 -4.93 -27.61
C VAL A 426 -28.06 -6.04 -28.21
N ALA A 427 -28.11 -6.18 -29.54
CA ALA A 427 -27.34 -7.17 -30.28
C ALA A 427 -25.82 -6.97 -30.07
N VAL A 428 -25.16 -7.98 -29.48
CA VAL A 428 -23.72 -7.97 -29.18
C VAL A 428 -22.93 -8.54 -30.38
N PRO A 429 -21.80 -7.93 -30.80
CA PRO A 429 -20.95 -8.49 -31.85
C PRO A 429 -20.36 -9.85 -31.47
N ALA A 430 -20.08 -10.69 -32.46
CA ALA A 430 -19.59 -12.06 -32.27
C ALA A 430 -18.24 -12.11 -31.51
N LEU A 431 -18.29 -12.54 -30.25
CA LEU A 431 -17.11 -12.74 -29.39
C LEU A 431 -16.21 -13.87 -29.90
N SER A 432 -14.90 -13.71 -29.75
CA SER A 432 -13.89 -14.73 -30.02
C SER A 432 -14.05 -15.96 -29.11
N LEU A 433 -13.42 -17.08 -29.46
CA LEU A 433 -13.49 -18.32 -28.69
C LEU A 433 -12.88 -18.15 -27.28
N ALA A 434 -11.81 -17.34 -27.16
CA ALA A 434 -11.17 -17.02 -25.89
C ALA A 434 -12.07 -16.16 -24.99
N GLU A 435 -12.74 -15.15 -25.55
CA GLU A 435 -13.70 -14.32 -24.81
C GLU A 435 -14.93 -15.14 -24.38
N ARG A 436 -15.39 -16.09 -25.19
CA ARG A 436 -16.46 -17.03 -24.83
C ARG A 436 -16.01 -18.00 -23.73
N ALA A 437 -14.78 -18.48 -23.75
CA ALA A 437 -14.24 -19.34 -22.70
C ALA A 437 -14.05 -18.59 -21.36
N LEU A 438 -13.54 -17.35 -21.42
CA LEU A 438 -13.37 -16.47 -20.25
C LEU A 438 -14.72 -15.98 -19.71
N LYS A 439 -15.71 -15.69 -20.58
CA LYS A 439 -17.09 -15.45 -20.15
C LYS A 439 -17.73 -16.70 -19.57
N LYS A 440 -17.54 -17.90 -20.13
CA LYS A 440 -18.05 -19.15 -19.52
C LYS A 440 -17.50 -19.37 -18.11
N LYS A 441 -16.24 -18.99 -17.84
CA LYS A 441 -15.68 -18.98 -16.47
C LYS A 441 -16.26 -17.88 -15.56
N LYS A 442 -16.61 -16.70 -16.10
CA LYS A 442 -17.29 -15.62 -15.36
C LYS A 442 -18.80 -15.85 -15.13
N VAL A 443 -19.47 -16.59 -16.02
CA VAL A 443 -20.93 -16.82 -16.04
C VAL A 443 -21.38 -17.90 -15.05
N MET A 444 -20.46 -18.60 -14.37
CA MET A 444 -20.82 -19.53 -13.29
C MET A 444 -20.98 -18.87 -11.91
N ARG A 445 -20.67 -17.56 -11.76
CA ARG A 445 -21.00 -16.81 -10.55
C ARG A 445 -22.33 -16.11 -10.72
N ALA A 446 -23.29 -16.40 -9.85
CA ALA A 446 -24.51 -15.59 -9.77
C ALA A 446 -24.10 -14.13 -9.48
N PRO A 447 -24.75 -13.13 -10.10
CA PRO A 447 -24.49 -11.74 -9.75
C PRO A 447 -24.88 -11.52 -8.28
N SER A 448 -23.90 -11.17 -7.45
CA SER A 448 -24.12 -10.79 -6.06
C SER A 448 -24.94 -9.50 -5.99
N VAL A 449 -25.79 -9.37 -4.98
CA VAL A 449 -26.51 -8.12 -4.72
C VAL A 449 -25.60 -7.13 -3.95
N TYR A 450 -24.42 -7.57 -3.53
CA TYR A 450 -23.43 -6.80 -2.80
C TYR A 450 -22.18 -6.54 -3.65
N LYS A 451 -21.50 -5.45 -3.31
CA LYS A 451 -20.18 -5.11 -3.84
C LYS A 451 -19.18 -6.19 -3.47
N ASP A 452 -18.16 -6.34 -4.30
CA ASP A 452 -16.99 -7.14 -3.95
C ASP A 452 -16.36 -6.59 -2.66
N CYS A 453 -16.43 -7.37 -1.58
CA CYS A 453 -16.02 -6.94 -0.25
C CYS A 453 -14.51 -7.13 0.03
N ARG A 454 -13.70 -7.56 -0.97
CA ARG A 454 -12.26 -7.80 -0.77
C ARG A 454 -11.45 -6.55 -0.38
N PHE A 455 -11.99 -5.35 -0.65
CA PHE A 455 -11.40 -4.09 -0.21
C PHE A 455 -11.48 -3.88 1.31
N LEU A 456 -12.43 -4.52 2.00
CA LEU A 456 -12.52 -4.51 3.46
C LEU A 456 -11.44 -5.41 4.03
N ARG A 457 -10.33 -4.79 4.46
CA ARG A 457 -9.14 -5.53 4.86
C ARG A 457 -9.29 -6.08 6.28
N PRO A 458 -8.86 -7.32 6.54
CA PRO A 458 -8.87 -7.89 7.88
C PRO A 458 -7.77 -7.30 8.80
N THR A 459 -6.82 -6.54 8.25
CA THR A 459 -5.66 -6.04 8.99
C THR A 459 -5.27 -4.63 8.57
N SER A 460 -4.63 -3.90 9.49
CA SER A 460 -3.95 -2.63 9.24
C SER A 460 -2.48 -2.81 8.79
N ASN A 461 -2.07 -4.02 8.39
CA ASN A 461 -0.68 -4.36 8.07
C ASN A 461 -0.08 -3.54 6.93
N MET A 462 -0.91 -2.94 6.06
CA MET A 462 -0.40 -2.00 5.06
C MET A 462 0.22 -0.75 5.68
N CYS A 463 -0.33 -0.25 6.79
CA CYS A 463 0.25 0.84 7.56
C CYS A 463 1.57 0.39 8.19
N GLU A 464 1.63 -0.80 8.80
CA GLU A 464 2.89 -1.32 9.37
C GLU A 464 4.01 -1.51 8.33
N ARG A 465 3.66 -1.99 7.13
CA ARG A 465 4.59 -2.10 5.99
C ARG A 465 5.07 -0.73 5.55
N PHE A 466 4.16 0.23 5.46
CA PHE A 466 4.48 1.61 5.17
C PHE A 466 5.42 2.20 6.24
N PHE A 467 5.16 1.97 7.53
CA PHE A 467 6.02 2.42 8.63
C PHE A 467 7.39 1.74 8.65
N SER A 468 7.49 0.51 8.16
CA SER A 468 8.78 -0.15 7.98
C SER A 468 9.62 0.62 6.95
N ALA A 469 9.01 1.13 5.88
CA ALA A 469 9.68 1.98 4.91
C ALA A 469 10.00 3.38 5.48
N THR A 470 9.10 3.98 6.28
CA THR A 470 9.35 5.29 6.92
C THR A 470 10.56 5.23 7.87
N LYS A 471 10.69 4.14 8.65
CA LYS A 471 11.83 3.92 9.55
C LYS A 471 13.17 3.86 8.81
N LEU A 472 13.21 3.24 7.63
CA LEU A 472 14.43 3.21 6.80
C LEU A 472 14.77 4.59 6.22
N ALA A 473 13.76 5.43 6.02
CA ALA A 473 13.93 6.76 5.45
C ALA A 473 14.41 7.81 6.45
N VAL A 474 14.03 7.71 7.73
CA VAL A 474 14.46 8.62 8.80
C VAL A 474 15.61 7.98 9.58
N GLY A 475 16.79 7.93 8.97
CA GLY A 475 18.04 7.55 9.66
C GLY A 475 18.72 8.74 10.34
N ASP A 476 19.77 8.49 11.12
CA ASP A 476 20.50 9.50 11.92
C ASP A 476 20.93 10.75 11.11
N ARG A 477 21.23 10.57 9.82
CA ARG A 477 21.66 11.66 8.91
C ARG A 477 20.49 12.46 8.32
N ARG A 478 19.25 12.13 8.68
CA ARG A 478 18.01 12.72 8.16
C ARG A 478 17.09 13.23 9.26
N CYS A 479 17.52 13.22 10.52
CA CYS A 479 16.73 13.69 11.67
C CYS A 479 16.31 15.16 11.59
N SER A 480 16.95 15.98 10.76
CA SER A 480 16.60 17.40 10.55
C SER A 480 15.61 17.62 9.41
N ILE A 481 15.01 16.57 8.84
CA ILE A 481 13.91 16.72 7.89
C ILE A 481 12.69 17.29 8.59
N THR A 482 12.03 18.27 7.99
CA THR A 482 10.75 18.77 8.53
C THR A 482 9.65 17.72 8.31
N PRO A 483 8.65 17.61 9.21
CA PRO A 483 7.51 16.71 9.04
C PRO A 483 6.91 16.81 7.64
N LYS A 484 6.47 18.00 7.21
CA LYS A 484 5.94 18.25 5.85
C LYS A 484 6.77 17.65 4.71
N ASN A 485 8.08 17.87 4.70
CA ASN A 485 8.91 17.36 3.60
C ASN A 485 9.02 15.84 3.64
N PHE A 486 9.00 15.26 4.83
CA PHE A 486 9.01 13.82 5.02
C PHE A 486 7.68 13.20 4.59
N GLU A 487 6.57 13.81 4.98
CA GLU A 487 5.20 13.44 4.60
C GLU A 487 5.07 13.39 3.09
N GLU A 488 5.45 14.46 2.38
CA GLU A 488 5.39 14.54 0.91
C GLU A 488 6.25 13.48 0.20
N GLN A 489 7.48 13.23 0.67
CA GLN A 489 8.32 12.19 0.08
C GLN A 489 7.67 10.80 0.25
N MET A 490 7.13 10.52 1.43
CA MET A 490 6.46 9.26 1.71
C MET A 490 5.14 9.13 0.95
N PHE A 491 4.40 10.22 0.79
CA PHE A 491 3.16 10.29 0.03
C PHE A 491 3.40 9.97 -1.45
N LEU A 492 4.37 10.63 -2.10
CA LEU A 492 4.72 10.34 -3.49
C LEU A 492 5.22 8.90 -3.68
N ARG A 493 5.95 8.35 -2.70
CA ARG A 493 6.39 6.95 -2.73
C ARG A 493 5.21 5.98 -2.65
N ALA A 494 4.31 6.18 -1.69
CA ALA A 494 3.16 5.28 -1.49
C ALA A 494 2.20 5.33 -2.69
N ASN A 495 2.07 6.50 -3.31
CA ASN A 495 1.20 6.78 -4.44
C ASN A 495 1.96 6.79 -5.78
N ILE A 496 3.04 6.02 -5.93
CA ILE A 496 3.86 5.97 -7.17
C ILE A 496 3.03 5.67 -8.43
N HIS A 497 1.97 4.89 -8.29
CA HIS A 497 1.06 4.53 -9.39
C HIS A 497 0.18 5.70 -9.87
N PHE A 498 0.14 6.81 -9.13
CA PHE A 498 -0.59 8.02 -9.52
C PHE A 498 0.23 9.02 -10.31
N TRP A 499 1.54 8.83 -10.46
CA TRP A 499 2.35 9.82 -11.18
C TRP A 499 3.37 9.19 -12.12
N THR A 500 3.38 9.71 -13.33
CA THR A 500 4.33 9.36 -14.39
C THR A 500 5.01 10.62 -14.93
N THR A 501 5.80 10.47 -15.99
CA THR A 501 6.38 11.60 -16.72
C THR A 501 5.32 12.57 -17.24
N GLU A 502 4.16 12.06 -17.66
CA GLU A 502 2.99 12.84 -18.08
C GLU A 502 2.45 13.73 -16.95
N ASP A 503 2.38 13.21 -15.73
CA ASP A 503 1.92 13.97 -14.57
C ASP A 503 2.91 15.06 -14.19
N VAL A 504 4.22 14.78 -14.27
CA VAL A 504 5.26 15.80 -14.07
C VAL A 504 5.15 16.88 -15.15
N GLN A 505 4.91 16.51 -16.41
CA GLN A 505 4.71 17.48 -17.49
C GLN A 505 3.48 18.35 -17.24
N ALA A 506 2.35 17.73 -16.88
CA ALA A 506 1.11 18.44 -16.60
C ALA A 506 1.26 19.39 -15.40
N MET A 507 1.90 18.93 -14.32
CA MET A 507 2.22 19.75 -13.14
C MET A 507 3.10 20.94 -13.52
N MET A 508 4.15 20.73 -14.32
CA MET A 508 5.07 21.81 -14.70
C MET A 508 4.38 22.92 -15.50
N ARG A 509 3.41 22.59 -16.36
CA ARG A 509 2.60 23.57 -17.10
C ARG A 509 1.73 24.45 -16.20
N THR A 510 1.48 24.05 -14.95
CA THR A 510 0.75 24.87 -13.96
C THR A 510 1.66 25.78 -13.14
N LEU A 511 2.98 25.62 -13.27
CA LEU A 511 3.99 26.44 -12.59
C LEU A 511 4.57 27.56 -13.48
N GLU A 512 4.25 27.52 -14.77
CA GLU A 512 4.50 28.56 -15.77
C GLU A 512 3.33 29.55 -15.77
#